data_AF-A0A7C2NML8-F1
#
_entry.id   AF-A0A7C2NML8-F1
#
_cell.length_a   1.000
_cell.length_b   1.000
_cell.length_c   1.000
_cell.angle_alpha   90.00
_cell.angle_beta   90.00
_cell.angle_gamma   90.00
#
_symmetry.space_group_name_H-M   'P 1'
#
loop_
_entity.id
_entity.type
_entity.pdbx_description
1 polymer ?
#
loop_
_entity_poly.entity_id
_entity_poly.type
_entity_poly.pdbx_seq_one_letter_code
_entity_poly.pdbx_strand_id
1 'polypeptide(L)'
;MEAMFETERLLYVGFMAHQSIEKILKGFYVKLYKEIPPFTHNLILLAEKNQLKNELSEDQIELLSLLNPLNIEARYPKYKDDLLKSLSKDKCLEIISKTKNLQKWVKSKLEIV
;
A
#
# COMPACT_ATOMS: atom_id res chain seq x y z
N MET A 1 -0.84 5.34 10.00
CA MET A 1 -2.19 4.80 9.77
C MET A 1 -3.02 4.78 11.05
N GLU A 2 -2.45 4.33 12.18
CA GLU A 2 -3.17 4.22 13.47
C GLU A 2 -3.79 5.53 13.95
N ALA A 3 -3.04 6.64 13.96
CA ALA A 3 -3.61 7.95 14.32
C ALA A 3 -4.80 8.38 13.43
N MET A 4 -4.84 7.96 12.16
CA MET A 4 -5.98 8.22 11.28
C MET A 4 -7.17 7.33 11.65
N PHE A 5 -6.92 6.11 12.09
CA PHE A 5 -7.95 5.19 12.56
C PHE A 5 -8.56 5.65 13.90
N GLU A 6 -7.72 6.06 14.85
CA GLU A 6 -8.12 6.58 16.17
C GLU A 6 -9.01 7.83 16.05
N THR A 7 -8.77 8.64 15.03
CA THR A 7 -9.56 9.85 14.73
C THR A 7 -10.69 9.61 13.73
N GLU A 8 -11.01 8.34 13.44
CA GLU A 8 -12.08 7.89 12.51
C GLU A 8 -11.94 8.41 11.07
N ARG A 9 -10.75 8.79 10.65
CA ARG A 9 -10.42 9.20 9.28
C ARG A 9 -10.15 7.98 8.40
N LEU A 10 -11.17 7.14 8.20
CA LEU A 10 -11.02 5.82 7.55
C LEU A 10 -10.42 5.88 6.14
N LEU A 11 -10.82 6.88 5.34
CA LEU A 11 -10.24 7.11 4.02
C LEU A 11 -8.72 7.35 4.08
N TYR A 12 -8.27 8.10 5.09
CA TYR A 12 -6.86 8.37 5.32
C TYR A 12 -6.11 7.15 5.87
N VAL A 13 -6.79 6.19 6.51
CA VAL A 13 -6.16 4.90 6.84
C VAL A 13 -5.73 4.20 5.54
N GLY A 14 -6.64 4.09 4.57
CA GLY A 14 -6.36 3.51 3.26
C GLY A 14 -5.26 4.24 2.50
N PHE A 15 -5.33 5.57 2.45
CA PHE A 15 -4.31 6.40 1.80
C PHE A 15 -2.92 6.23 2.44
N MET A 16 -2.85 6.24 3.77
CA MET A 16 -1.58 6.07 4.47
C MET A 16 -1.04 4.64 4.31
N ALA A 17 -1.90 3.62 4.20
CA ALA A 17 -1.50 2.25 3.88
C ALA A 17 -0.87 2.16 2.49
N HIS A 18 -1.54 2.72 1.48
CA HIS A 18 -1.02 2.82 0.13
C HIS A 18 0.37 3.47 0.11
N GLN A 19 0.49 4.68 0.67
CA GLN A 19 1.75 5.43 0.67
C GLN A 19 2.87 4.67 1.37
N SER A 20 2.57 3.98 2.48
CA SER A 20 3.57 3.20 3.20
C SER A 20 4.12 2.03 2.38
N ILE A 21 3.26 1.33 1.62
CA ILE A 21 3.70 0.25 0.72
C ILE A 21 4.41 0.81 -0.51
N GLU A 22 3.94 1.91 -1.09
CA GLU A 22 4.60 2.57 -2.22
C GLU A 22 6.04 2.94 -1.87
N LYS A 23 6.28 3.57 -0.70
CA LYS A 23 7.62 4.02 -0.32
C LYS A 23 8.57 2.88 -0.04
N ILE A 24 8.12 1.79 0.60
CA ILE A 24 9.01 0.64 0.82
C ILE A 24 9.36 -0.08 -0.49
N LEU A 25 8.41 -0.22 -1.42
CA LEU A 25 8.70 -0.78 -2.75
C LEU A 25 9.62 0.13 -3.58
N LYS A 26 9.43 1.45 -3.52
CA LYS A 26 10.35 2.40 -4.19
C LYS A 26 11.74 2.39 -3.55
N GLY A 27 11.82 2.28 -2.22
CA GLY A 27 13.08 2.09 -1.51
C GLY A 27 13.78 0.79 -1.91
N PHE A 28 13.02 -0.29 -2.10
CA PHE A 28 13.53 -1.56 -2.62
C PHE A 28 14.14 -1.40 -4.01
N TYR A 29 13.43 -0.72 -4.92
CA TYR A 29 13.92 -0.43 -6.27
C TYR A 29 15.25 0.32 -6.23
N VAL A 30 15.34 1.40 -5.44
CA VAL A 30 16.58 2.19 -5.29
C VAL A 30 17.72 1.32 -4.74
N LYS A 31 17.43 0.43 -3.77
CA LYS A 31 18.47 -0.46 -3.22
C LYS A 31 19.00 -1.40 -4.29
N LEU A 32 18.12 -2.01 -5.08
CA LEU A 32 18.43 -3.03 -6.09
C LEU A 32 19.12 -2.44 -7.33
N TYR A 33 18.60 -1.34 -7.87
CA TYR A 33 19.03 -0.80 -9.16
C TYR A 33 19.92 0.45 -9.07
N LYS A 34 19.99 1.12 -7.91
CA LYS A 34 20.69 2.42 -7.74
C LYS A 34 20.18 3.53 -8.67
N GLU A 35 18.91 3.44 -9.07
CA GLU A 35 18.26 4.37 -10.00
C GLU A 35 17.02 5.02 -9.38
N ILE A 36 16.50 6.05 -10.06
CA ILE A 36 15.23 6.68 -9.71
C ILE A 36 14.10 5.66 -9.95
N PRO A 37 13.23 5.40 -8.97
CA PRO A 37 12.14 4.45 -9.12
C PRO A 37 11.10 4.92 -10.14
N PRO A 38 10.34 4.00 -10.76
CA PRO A 38 9.31 4.34 -11.73
C PRO A 38 8.31 5.39 -11.20
N PHE A 39 7.95 6.35 -12.05
CA PHE A 39 6.95 7.38 -11.73
C PHE A 39 5.53 6.80 -11.85
N THR A 40 5.19 5.93 -10.91
CA THR A 40 3.86 5.29 -10.79
C THR A 40 3.46 5.15 -9.32
N HIS A 41 2.16 5.03 -9.11
CA HIS A 41 1.54 4.69 -7.83
C HIS A 41 0.98 3.26 -7.82
N ASN A 42 1.04 2.54 -8.95
CA ASN A 42 0.52 1.18 -9.00
C ASN A 42 1.46 0.22 -8.24
N LEU A 43 0.99 -0.29 -7.10
CA LEU A 43 1.78 -1.13 -6.19
C LEU A 43 2.11 -2.49 -6.80
N ILE A 44 1.23 -3.05 -7.63
CA ILE A 44 1.46 -4.33 -8.32
C ILE A 44 2.59 -4.15 -9.34
N LEU A 45 2.55 -3.05 -10.11
CA LEU A 45 3.62 -2.73 -11.06
C LEU A 45 4.95 -2.49 -10.33
N LEU A 46 4.94 -1.79 -9.19
CA LEU A 46 6.16 -1.61 -8.38
C LEU A 46 6.70 -2.94 -7.86
N ALA A 47 5.85 -3.86 -7.40
CA ALA A 47 6.27 -5.20 -6.98
C ALA A 47 6.85 -6.01 -8.16
N GLU A 48 6.27 -5.89 -9.35
CA GLU A 48 6.79 -6.51 -10.57
C GLU A 48 8.17 -5.97 -10.94
N LYS A 49 8.35 -4.65 -10.91
CA LYS A 49 9.63 -4.00 -11.19
C LYS A 49 10.72 -4.34 -10.18
N ASN A 50 10.34 -4.78 -8.99
CA ASN A 50 11.26 -5.28 -7.97
C ASN A 50 11.46 -6.80 -8.01
N GLN A 51 10.90 -7.50 -9.01
CA GLN A 51 10.93 -8.97 -9.14
C GLN A 51 10.23 -9.72 -7.99
N LEU A 52 9.41 -9.02 -7.19
CA LEU A 52 8.72 -9.57 -6.02
C LEU A 52 7.37 -10.20 -6.36
N LYS A 53 6.78 -9.87 -7.51
CA LYS A 53 5.39 -10.23 -7.85
C LYS A 53 5.10 -11.72 -7.74
N ASN A 54 6.02 -12.57 -8.18
CA ASN A 54 5.84 -14.03 -8.16
C ASN A 54 6.05 -14.65 -6.77
N GLU A 55 6.59 -13.87 -5.81
CA GLU A 55 6.80 -14.30 -4.43
C GLU A 55 5.69 -13.83 -3.49
N LEU A 56 4.80 -12.95 -3.98
CA LEU A 56 3.66 -12.49 -3.20
C LEU A 56 2.65 -13.62 -3.03
N SER A 57 2.07 -13.73 -1.84
CA SER A 57 0.89 -14.56 -1.65
C SER A 57 -0.35 -13.93 -2.31
N GLU A 58 -1.39 -14.73 -2.54
CA GLU A 58 -2.69 -14.25 -3.02
C GLU A 58 -3.23 -13.12 -2.14
N ASP A 59 -3.23 -13.31 -0.81
CA ASP A 59 -3.62 -12.28 0.17
C ASP A 59 -2.86 -10.96 0.02
N GLN A 60 -1.57 -11.02 -0.32
CA GLN A 60 -0.76 -9.81 -0.52
C GLN A 60 -1.13 -9.13 -1.84
N ILE A 61 -1.38 -9.89 -2.90
CA ILE A 61 -1.83 -9.36 -4.20
C ILE A 61 -3.22 -8.70 -4.06
N GLU A 62 -4.12 -9.33 -3.32
CA GLU A 62 -5.43 -8.76 -2.98
C GLU A 62 -5.29 -7.47 -2.19
N LEU A 63 -4.40 -7.42 -1.20
CA LEU A 63 -4.10 -6.19 -0.46
C LEU A 63 -3.59 -5.08 -1.41
N LEU A 64 -2.63 -5.38 -2.28
CA LEU A 64 -2.11 -4.38 -3.24
C LEU A 64 -3.23 -3.85 -4.15
N SER A 65 -4.11 -4.74 -4.61
CA SER A 65 -5.25 -4.40 -5.45
C SER A 65 -6.25 -3.51 -4.70
N LEU A 66 -6.51 -3.80 -3.43
CA LEU A 66 -7.35 -2.99 -2.54
C LEU A 66 -6.75 -1.61 -2.26
N LEU A 67 -5.42 -1.51 -2.10
CA LEU A 67 -4.74 -0.27 -1.76
C LEU A 67 -4.54 0.66 -2.97
N ASN A 68 -4.40 0.14 -4.18
CA ASN A 68 -4.21 0.94 -5.40
C ASN A 68 -5.23 2.09 -5.58
N PRO A 69 -6.56 1.87 -5.49
CA PRO A 69 -7.54 2.95 -5.62
C PRO A 69 -7.55 3.92 -4.44
N LEU A 70 -6.95 3.55 -3.30
CA LEU A 70 -6.88 4.38 -2.10
C LEU A 70 -5.75 5.43 -2.16
N ASN A 71 -4.95 5.43 -3.23
CA ASN A 71 -4.09 6.58 -3.56
C ASN A 71 -4.93 7.72 -4.15
N ILE A 72 -5.69 8.36 -3.28
CA ILE A 72 -6.67 9.35 -3.70
C ILE A 72 -5.95 10.59 -4.18
N GLU A 73 -5.87 10.73 -5.49
CA GLU A 73 -5.62 12.02 -6.10
C GLU A 73 -6.85 12.89 -5.88
N ALA A 74 -6.65 14.13 -5.41
CA ALA A 74 -7.74 14.98 -4.91
C ALA A 74 -8.74 15.48 -5.98
N ARG A 75 -8.79 14.85 -7.16
CA ARG A 75 -9.40 15.40 -8.38
C ARG A 75 -10.90 15.12 -8.54
N TYR A 76 -11.48 14.09 -7.91
CA TYR A 76 -12.90 13.72 -8.10
C TYR A 76 -13.63 13.37 -6.80
N PRO A 77 -14.55 14.24 -6.30
CA PRO A 77 -15.29 14.03 -5.05
C PRO A 77 -16.14 12.75 -5.00
N LYS A 78 -16.90 12.44 -6.06
CA LYS A 78 -17.77 11.24 -6.13
C LYS A 78 -16.99 9.92 -5.93
N TYR A 79 -15.78 9.85 -6.49
CA TYR A 79 -14.90 8.70 -6.33
C TYR A 79 -14.47 8.49 -4.88
N LYS A 80 -14.27 9.58 -4.12
CA LYS A 80 -13.95 9.52 -2.69
C LYS A 80 -15.11 8.98 -1.87
N ASP A 81 -16.35 9.36 -2.22
CA ASP A 81 -17.54 8.91 -1.49
C ASP A 81 -17.75 7.40 -1.62
N ASP A 82 -17.56 6.85 -2.82
CA ASP A 82 -17.69 5.41 -3.06
C ASP A 82 -16.59 4.61 -2.35
N LEU A 83 -15.35 5.13 -2.34
CA LEU A 83 -14.26 4.54 -1.56
C LEU A 83 -14.53 4.60 -0.06
N LEU A 84 -15.03 5.73 0.45
CA LEU A 84 -15.37 5.88 1.86
C LEU A 84 -16.46 4.90 2.29
N LYS A 85 -17.52 4.73 1.48
CA LYS A 85 -18.59 3.73 1.75
C LYS A 85 -18.06 2.30 1.78
N SER A 86 -16.97 2.02 1.05
CA SER A 86 -16.35 0.70 1.02
C SER A 86 -15.48 0.40 2.26
N LEU A 87 -15.24 1.39 3.15
CA LEU A 87 -14.36 1.29 4.31
C LEU A 87 -15.18 1.29 5.61
N SER A 88 -15.08 0.19 6.35
CA SER A 88 -15.58 0.08 7.74
C SER A 88 -14.41 0.11 8.73
N LYS A 89 -14.70 0.27 10.03
CA LYS A 89 -13.67 0.18 11.07
C LYS A 89 -12.94 -1.18 11.02
N ASP A 90 -13.68 -2.28 10.90
CA ASP A 90 -13.11 -3.63 10.82
C ASP A 90 -12.21 -3.80 9.59
N LYS A 91 -12.64 -3.30 8.44
CA LYS A 91 -11.84 -3.33 7.21
C LYS A 91 -10.58 -2.47 7.35
N CYS A 92 -10.65 -1.32 8.01
CA CYS A 92 -9.48 -0.50 8.30
C CYS A 92 -8.49 -1.19 9.25
N LEU A 93 -8.98 -1.92 10.27
CA LEU A 93 -8.13 -2.74 11.14
C LEU A 93 -7.43 -3.86 10.37
N GLU A 94 -8.16 -4.54 9.49
CA GLU A 94 -7.62 -5.55 8.60
C GLU A 94 -6.54 -4.96 7.67
N ILE A 95 -6.83 -3.82 7.03
CA ILE A 95 -5.86 -3.09 6.18
C ILE A 95 -4.61 -2.77 6.98
N ILE A 96 -4.72 -2.24 8.20
CA ILE A 96 -3.56 -1.90 9.04
C ILE A 96 -2.72 -3.15 9.33
N SER A 97 -3.37 -4.24 9.75
CA SER A 97 -2.70 -5.50 10.08
C SER A 97 -1.98 -6.10 8.86
N LYS A 98 -2.71 -6.27 7.74
CA LYS A 98 -2.17 -6.80 6.49
C LYS A 98 -1.05 -5.92 5.93
N THR A 99 -1.18 -4.60 6.00
CA THR A 99 -0.13 -3.65 5.58
C THR A 99 1.14 -3.82 6.40
N LYS A 100 1.05 -3.92 7.73
CA LYS A 100 2.21 -4.16 8.60
C LYS A 100 2.91 -5.48 8.27
N ASN A 101 2.14 -6.54 8.02
CA ASN A 101 2.68 -7.84 7.65
C ASN A 101 3.41 -7.79 6.30
N LEU A 102 2.81 -7.15 5.29
CA LEU A 102 3.46 -6.95 4.00
C LEU A 102 4.75 -6.12 4.13
N GLN A 103 4.75 -5.07 4.95
CA GLN A 103 5.97 -4.30 5.20
C GLN A 103 7.09 -5.15 5.80
N LYS A 104 6.79 -5.98 6.81
CA LYS A 104 7.77 -6.90 7.38
C LYS A 104 8.30 -7.87 6.34
N TRP A 105 7.42 -8.40 5.49
CA TRP A 105 7.80 -9.28 4.40
C TRP A 105 8.72 -8.58 3.39
N VAL A 106 8.39 -7.38 2.91
CA VAL A 106 9.27 -6.62 2.00
C VAL A 106 10.62 -6.31 2.66
N LYS A 107 10.65 -5.97 3.95
CA LYS A 107 11.92 -5.76 4.70
C LYS A 107 12.77 -7.03 4.78
N SER A 108 12.15 -8.20 4.99
CA SER A 108 12.90 -9.47 4.99
C SER A 108 13.55 -9.76 3.64
N LYS A 109 12.92 -9.35 2.52
CA LYS A 109 13.51 -9.45 1.18
C LYS A 109 14.65 -8.45 0.95
N LEU A 110 14.74 -7.41 1.77
CA LEU A 110 15.81 -6.42 1.73
C LEU A 110 17.02 -6.81 2.58
N GLU A 111 17.02 -7.93 3.32
CA GLU A 111 18.03 -8.22 4.35
C GLU A 111 18.19 -7.08 5.38
N ILE A 112 17.13 -6.26 5.55
CA ILE A 112 17.06 -5.24 6.60
C ILE A 112 16.31 -5.90 7.75
N VAL A 113 17.06 -6.65 8.58
CA VAL A 113 16.57 -7.22 9.84
C VAL A 113 16.77 -6.20 10.95
#